data_AF-A0A945HJN9-F1
#
_entry.id   AF-A0A945HJN9-F1
#
_cell.length_a   1.000
_cell.length_b   1.000
_cell.length_c   1.000
_cell.angle_alpha   90.00
_cell.angle_beta   90.00
_cell.angle_gamma   90.00
#
_symmetry.space_group_name_H-M   'P 1'
#
loop_
_entity.id
_entity.type
_entity.pdbx_description
1 polymer ?
#
loop_
_entity_poly.entity_id
_entity_poly.type
_entity_poly.pdbx_seq_one_letter_code
_entity_poly.pdbx_strand_id
1 'polypeptide(L)'
;NAVNHVKKEATKLLTPGTIWKDYHVEVGGIMTAELLKLGLLDKADVQNEDKNWPAYKKYFMHGTSHHIGLDTHDYGLLHKPMEANMVFTVEPGIYIPEEGFGIRLEDDVVVQENGAPFNLMGNIPIEADEIEDIMNA
;
A
#
# COMPACT_ATOMS: atom_id res chain seq x y z
N ASN A 1 -8.96 -8.15 5.80
CA ASN A 1 -8.68 -8.50 4.39
C ASN A 1 -8.42 -7.33 3.47
N ALA A 2 -9.21 -6.25 3.49
CA ALA A 2 -9.04 -5.10 2.57
C ALA A 2 -7.60 -4.54 2.53
N VAL A 3 -6.96 -4.28 3.67
CA VAL A 3 -5.57 -3.80 3.72
C VAL A 3 -4.60 -4.75 3.00
N ASN A 4 -4.72 -6.07 3.24
CA ASN A 4 -3.87 -7.06 2.58
C ASN A 4 -4.13 -7.12 1.05
N HIS A 5 -5.39 -6.94 0.61
CA HIS A 5 -5.71 -6.82 -0.80
C HIS A 5 -5.04 -5.60 -1.44
N VAL A 6 -5.17 -4.41 -0.83
CA VAL A 6 -4.48 -3.20 -1.31
C VAL A 6 -2.98 -3.42 -1.37
N LYS A 7 -2.39 -4.07 -0.35
CA LYS A 7 -0.95 -4.40 -0.32
C LYS A 7 -0.54 -5.26 -1.51
N LYS A 8 -1.27 -6.36 -1.76
CA LYS A 8 -0.99 -7.28 -2.87
C LYS A 8 -1.08 -6.59 -4.23
N GLU A 9 -2.09 -5.75 -4.45
CA GLU A 9 -2.21 -5.00 -5.71
C GLU A 9 -1.14 -3.92 -5.83
N ALA A 10 -0.85 -3.19 -4.75
CA ALA A 10 0.20 -2.18 -4.72
C ALA A 10 1.58 -2.80 -5.03
N THR A 11 1.93 -3.95 -4.46
CA THR A 11 3.20 -4.63 -4.77
C THR A 11 3.35 -4.91 -6.27
N LYS A 12 2.29 -5.31 -6.97
CA LYS A 12 2.36 -5.63 -8.41
C LYS A 12 2.72 -4.43 -9.29
N LEU A 13 2.50 -3.20 -8.81
CA LEU A 13 2.72 -1.96 -9.58
C LEU A 13 4.17 -1.44 -9.49
N LEU A 14 4.97 -1.97 -8.56
CA LEU A 14 6.38 -1.57 -8.38
C LEU A 14 7.28 -2.25 -9.42
N THR A 15 7.15 -1.85 -10.68
CA THR A 15 7.90 -2.39 -11.81
C THR A 15 8.81 -1.35 -12.46
N PRO A 16 9.85 -1.75 -13.21
CA PRO A 16 10.68 -0.81 -13.95
C PRO A 16 9.82 0.09 -14.87
N GLY A 17 10.11 1.39 -14.89
CA GLY A 17 9.35 2.37 -15.66
C GLY A 17 8.21 3.05 -14.90
N THR A 18 7.74 2.47 -13.78
CA THR A 18 6.68 3.09 -12.96
C THR A 18 7.16 4.42 -12.38
N ILE A 19 6.33 5.46 -12.46
CA ILE A 19 6.58 6.74 -11.80
C ILE A 19 5.97 6.71 -10.41
N TRP A 20 6.76 7.07 -9.39
CA TRP A 20 6.36 7.09 -7.97
C TRP A 20 5.01 7.76 -7.69
N LYS A 21 4.80 8.92 -8.32
CA LYS A 21 3.59 9.71 -8.15
C LYS A 21 2.37 8.98 -8.70
N ASP A 22 2.51 8.41 -9.90
CA ASP A 22 1.42 7.72 -10.59
C ASP A 22 1.07 6.41 -9.87
N TYR A 23 2.08 5.73 -9.32
CA TYR A 23 1.91 4.59 -8.42
C TYR A 23 0.99 4.93 -7.23
N HIS A 24 1.24 6.06 -6.54
CA HIS A 24 0.41 6.47 -5.40
C HIS A 24 -1.02 6.84 -5.81
N VAL A 25 -1.20 7.41 -7.01
CA VAL A 25 -2.53 7.70 -7.56
C VAL A 25 -3.31 6.40 -7.80
N GLU A 26 -2.66 5.42 -8.44
CA GLU A 26 -3.27 4.12 -8.73
C GLU A 26 -3.64 3.36 -7.45
N VAL A 27 -2.74 3.32 -6.46
CA VAL A 27 -3.04 2.71 -5.15
C VAL A 27 -4.16 3.45 -4.43
N GLY A 28 -4.23 4.78 -4.56
CA GLY A 28 -5.35 5.57 -4.07
C GLY A 28 -6.69 5.11 -4.65
N GLY A 29 -6.74 4.81 -5.95
CA GLY A 29 -7.93 4.26 -6.61
C GLY A 29 -8.32 2.87 -6.07
N ILE A 30 -7.35 1.99 -5.86
CA ILE A 30 -7.56 0.67 -5.26
C ILE A 30 -8.09 0.80 -3.83
N MET A 31 -7.50 1.70 -3.03
CA MET A 31 -7.96 1.98 -1.67
C MET A 31 -9.38 2.54 -1.65
N THR A 32 -9.71 3.49 -2.53
CA THR A 32 -11.09 4.01 -2.68
C THR A 32 -12.06 2.87 -2.96
N ALA A 33 -11.72 1.95 -3.87
CA ALA A 33 -12.59 0.81 -4.18
C ALA A 33 -12.81 -0.12 -2.97
N GLU A 34 -11.77 -0.39 -2.16
CA GLU A 34 -11.92 -1.17 -0.93
C GLU A 34 -12.74 -0.44 0.13
N LEU A 35 -12.53 0.86 0.33
CA LEU A 35 -13.30 1.66 1.28
C LEU A 35 -14.79 1.76 0.91
N LEU A 36 -15.11 1.82 -0.39
CA LEU A 36 -16.49 1.74 -0.89
C LEU A 36 -17.12 0.37 -0.59
N LYS A 37 -16.37 -0.73 -0.79
CA LYS A 37 -16.86 -2.09 -0.47
C LYS A 37 -17.12 -2.28 1.02
N LEU A 38 -16.29 -1.68 1.88
CA LEU A 38 -16.45 -1.70 3.33
C LEU A 38 -17.57 -0.78 3.83
N GLY A 39 -18.10 0.10 2.98
CA GLY A 39 -19.09 1.11 3.37
C GLY A 39 -18.52 2.26 4.21
N LEU A 40 -17.19 2.42 4.24
CA LEU A 40 -16.52 3.53 4.93
C LEU A 40 -16.55 4.82 4.11
N LEU A 41 -16.69 4.69 2.79
CA LEU A 41 -17.00 5.77 1.85
C LEU A 41 -18.25 5.41 1.07
N ASP A 42 -18.94 6.43 0.57
CA ASP A 42 -20.01 6.29 -0.42
C ASP A 42 -19.68 6.97 -1.76
N LYS A 43 -20.61 6.88 -2.72
CA LYS A 43 -20.42 7.49 -4.04
C LYS A 43 -20.37 9.02 -3.99
N ALA A 44 -21.08 9.64 -3.06
CA ALA A 44 -21.09 11.09 -2.92
C ALA A 44 -19.75 11.58 -2.36
N ASP A 45 -19.12 10.84 -1.44
CA ASP A 45 -17.77 11.15 -0.95
C ASP A 45 -16.77 11.24 -2.11
N VAL A 46 -16.78 10.25 -3.01
CA VAL A 46 -15.86 10.20 -4.16
C VAL A 46 -16.21 11.26 -5.22
N GLN A 47 -17.50 11.50 -5.48
CA GLN A 47 -17.90 12.52 -6.47
C GLN A 47 -17.57 13.94 -6.04
N ASN A 48 -17.56 14.21 -4.73
CA ASN A 48 -17.33 15.54 -4.16
C ASN A 48 -15.92 15.69 -3.56
N GLU A 49 -15.00 14.78 -3.86
CA GLU A 49 -13.66 14.80 -3.28
C GLU A 49 -12.82 16.00 -3.73
N ASP A 50 -11.91 16.44 -2.87
CA ASP A 50 -10.86 17.36 -3.27
C ASP A 50 -9.82 16.59 -4.09
N LYS A 51 -9.50 17.08 -5.29
CA LYS A 51 -8.47 16.47 -6.15
C LYS A 51 -7.08 16.45 -5.49
N ASN A 52 -6.80 17.36 -4.57
CA ASN A 52 -5.56 17.39 -3.79
C ASN A 52 -5.64 16.53 -2.52
N TRP A 53 -6.84 16.17 -2.08
CA TRP A 53 -7.08 15.35 -0.90
C TRP A 53 -8.24 14.37 -1.16
N PRO A 54 -8.01 13.31 -1.97
CA PRO A 54 -9.07 12.39 -2.38
C PRO A 54 -9.76 11.73 -1.20
N ALA A 55 -10.99 11.25 -1.38
CA ALA A 55 -11.85 10.78 -0.30
C ALA A 55 -11.19 9.66 0.55
N TYR A 56 -10.40 8.78 -0.07
CA TYR A 56 -9.69 7.71 0.66
C TYR A 56 -8.75 8.24 1.75
N LYS A 57 -8.23 9.47 1.61
CA LYS A 57 -7.31 10.09 2.58
C LYS A 57 -7.95 10.27 3.96
N LYS A 58 -9.29 10.20 4.07
CA LYS A 58 -10.00 10.15 5.35
C LYS A 58 -9.56 8.96 6.22
N TYR A 59 -9.29 7.79 5.61
CA TYR A 59 -8.92 6.57 6.33
C TYR A 59 -7.51 6.06 5.98
N PHE A 60 -6.87 6.58 4.91
CA PHE A 60 -5.51 6.25 4.49
C PHE A 60 -4.73 7.50 4.07
N MET A 61 -4.12 8.18 5.05
CA MET A 61 -3.61 9.55 4.92
C MET A 61 -2.13 9.64 4.50
N HIS A 62 -1.33 8.62 4.75
CA HIS A 62 0.10 8.60 4.41
C HIS A 62 0.37 8.08 2.99
N GLY A 63 1.64 7.98 2.61
CA GLY A 63 2.06 7.34 1.35
C GLY A 63 1.98 5.82 1.45
N THR A 64 1.97 5.14 0.30
CA THR A 64 1.95 3.67 0.24
C THR A 64 3.35 3.07 0.34
N SER A 65 4.37 3.83 -0.04
CA SER A 65 5.75 3.36 -0.09
C SER A 65 6.70 4.48 0.27
N HIS A 66 7.92 4.13 0.65
CA HIS A 66 9.14 4.96 0.55
C HIS A 66 10.33 4.08 0.17
N HIS A 67 11.45 4.68 -0.26
CA HIS A 67 12.70 3.94 -0.42
C HIS A 67 13.20 3.45 0.94
N ILE A 68 13.84 2.29 0.96
CA ILE A 68 14.48 1.73 2.16
C ILE A 68 15.86 1.19 1.81
N GLY A 69 16.83 1.37 2.71
CA GLY A 69 18.20 0.92 2.50
C GLY A 69 19.08 1.20 3.71
N LEU A 70 20.04 2.10 3.58
CA LEU A 70 20.91 2.46 4.72
C LEU A 70 20.16 3.24 5.79
N ASP A 71 19.18 4.03 5.37
CA ASP A 71 18.20 4.68 6.24
C ASP A 71 16.82 4.03 6.05
N THR A 72 15.98 4.07 7.09
CA THR A 72 14.60 3.56 7.01
C THR A 72 13.81 4.28 5.93
N HIS A 73 13.85 5.62 5.93
CA HIS A 73 13.37 6.45 4.83
C HIS A 73 14.57 6.87 3.99
N ASP A 74 14.99 5.99 3.07
CA ASP A 74 16.21 6.20 2.30
C ASP A 74 16.01 7.23 1.18
N TYR A 75 17.12 7.74 0.68
CA TYR A 75 17.15 8.65 -0.44
C TYR A 75 16.76 7.96 -1.75
N GLY A 76 16.00 8.66 -2.59
CA GLY A 76 15.80 8.27 -3.98
C GLY A 76 15.10 9.35 -4.81
N LEU A 77 15.33 9.32 -6.12
CA LEU A 77 14.79 10.30 -7.05
C LEU A 77 13.35 9.95 -7.43
N LEU A 78 12.38 10.39 -6.63
CA LEU A 78 10.95 10.06 -6.80
C LEU A 78 10.31 10.58 -8.11
N HIS A 79 10.99 11.46 -8.85
CA HIS A 79 10.52 11.97 -10.14
C HIS A 79 11.09 11.21 -11.35
N LYS A 80 11.97 10.24 -11.10
CA LYS A 80 12.49 9.33 -12.13
C LYS A 80 11.69 8.03 -12.12
N PRO A 81 11.66 7.30 -13.26
CA PRO A 81 11.09 5.96 -13.27
C PRO A 81 11.81 5.04 -12.29
N MET A 82 11.06 4.12 -11.69
CA MET A 82 11.62 3.01 -10.91
C MET A 82 12.51 2.15 -11.82
N GLU A 83 13.57 1.60 -11.25
CA GLU A 83 14.52 0.72 -11.93
C GLU A 83 14.68 -0.58 -11.14
N ALA A 84 15.15 -1.62 -11.81
CA ALA A 84 15.47 -2.88 -11.17
C ALA A 84 16.49 -2.68 -10.03
N ASN A 85 16.35 -3.46 -8.97
CA ASN A 85 17.11 -3.41 -7.71
C ASN A 85 16.82 -2.21 -6.80
N MET A 86 15.92 -1.29 -7.17
CA MET A 86 15.38 -0.35 -6.18
C MET A 86 14.59 -1.12 -5.12
N VAL A 87 14.69 -0.69 -3.86
CA VAL A 87 14.00 -1.29 -2.72
C VAL A 87 13.02 -0.28 -2.15
N PHE A 88 11.79 -0.76 -1.89
CA PHE A 88 10.69 0.05 -1.38
C PHE A 88 9.90 -0.71 -0.32
N THR A 89 9.32 0.03 0.61
CA THR A 89 8.23 -0.47 1.46
C THR A 89 6.93 -0.55 0.66
N VAL A 90 6.00 -1.42 1.07
CA VAL A 90 4.60 -1.43 0.61
C VAL A 90 3.69 -1.52 1.82
N GLU A 91 3.21 -0.37 2.28
CA GLU A 91 2.66 -0.18 3.64
C GLU A 91 1.24 0.42 3.67
N PRO A 92 0.25 -0.07 2.90
CA PRO A 92 -1.10 0.49 2.99
C PRO A 92 -1.70 0.25 4.39
N GLY A 93 -2.53 1.20 4.82
CA GLY A 93 -3.26 1.12 6.08
C GLY A 93 -4.66 1.69 5.98
N ILE A 94 -5.56 1.19 6.82
CA ILE A 94 -6.90 1.73 7.03
C ILE A 94 -7.06 1.99 8.52
N TYR A 95 -7.34 3.24 8.86
CA TYR A 95 -7.51 3.69 10.24
C TYR A 95 -8.92 4.26 10.40
N ILE A 96 -9.67 3.75 11.38
CA ILE A 96 -11.06 4.09 11.68
C ILE A 96 -11.11 4.65 13.10
N PRO A 97 -10.84 5.97 13.29
CA PRO A 97 -10.75 6.58 14.61
C PRO A 97 -12.02 6.42 15.45
N GLU A 98 -13.17 6.48 14.80
CA GLU A 98 -14.50 6.38 15.43
C GLU A 98 -14.70 5.03 16.14
N GLU A 99 -14.00 3.99 15.69
CA GLU A 99 -14.01 2.64 16.24
C GLU A 99 -12.78 2.35 17.12
N GLY A 100 -11.81 3.27 17.19
CA GLY A 100 -10.52 3.01 17.83
C GLY A 100 -9.72 1.88 17.14
N PHE A 101 -9.95 1.66 15.85
CA PHE A 101 -9.42 0.51 15.10
C PHE A 101 -8.51 0.95 13.97
N GLY A 102 -7.40 0.24 13.75
CA GLY A 102 -6.47 0.55 12.67
C GLY A 102 -5.60 -0.64 12.32
N ILE A 103 -5.42 -0.87 11.02
CA ILE A 103 -4.56 -1.93 10.49
C ILE A 103 -3.63 -1.31 9.46
N ARG A 104 -2.33 -1.58 9.57
CA ARG A 104 -1.34 -1.41 8.51
C ARG A 104 -0.60 -2.72 8.33
N LEU A 105 -0.38 -3.10 7.08
CA LEU A 105 0.44 -4.25 6.72
C LEU A 105 1.54 -3.76 5.80
N GLU A 106 2.77 -4.17 6.06
CA GLU A 106 3.96 -3.61 5.43
C GLU A 106 4.95 -4.72 5.09
N ASP A 107 5.42 -4.71 3.83
CA ASP A 107 6.47 -5.59 3.32
C ASP A 107 7.55 -4.74 2.64
N ASP A 108 8.81 -5.18 2.76
CA ASP A 108 9.93 -4.67 1.97
C ASP A 108 10.11 -5.47 0.68
N VAL A 109 10.16 -4.78 -0.46
CA VAL A 109 10.25 -5.44 -1.76
C VAL A 109 11.36 -4.87 -2.65
N VAL A 110 11.97 -5.74 -3.44
CA VAL A 110 12.98 -5.39 -4.44
C VAL A 110 12.36 -5.44 -5.83
N VAL A 111 12.36 -4.31 -6.53
CA VAL A 111 11.92 -4.22 -7.93
C VAL A 111 12.77 -5.15 -8.79
N GLN A 112 12.14 -6.07 -9.48
CA GLN A 112 12.81 -7.01 -10.38
C GLN A 112 12.93 -6.43 -11.79
N GLU A 113 13.89 -6.91 -12.59
CA GLU A 113 13.98 -6.56 -14.01
C GLU A 113 12.73 -7.00 -14.78
N ASN A 114 12.18 -8.16 -14.42
CA ASN A 114 10.96 -8.71 -14.99
C ASN A 114 10.12 -9.38 -13.90
N GLY A 115 8.79 -9.35 -14.04
CA GLY A 115 7.87 -10.00 -13.12
C GLY A 115 7.53 -9.17 -11.88
N ALA A 116 6.94 -9.83 -10.88
CA ALA A 116 6.55 -9.18 -9.63
C ALA A 116 7.79 -8.88 -8.76
N PRO A 117 7.75 -7.83 -7.92
CA PRO A 117 8.81 -7.56 -6.95
C PRO A 117 9.09 -8.76 -6.05
N PHE A 118 10.35 -8.93 -5.69
CA PHE A 118 10.76 -9.95 -4.73
C PHE A 118 10.51 -9.44 -3.31
N ASN A 119 9.70 -10.15 -2.53
CA ASN A 119 9.37 -9.78 -1.16
C ASN A 119 10.42 -10.31 -0.18
N LEU A 120 11.14 -9.41 0.48
CA LEU A 120 12.16 -9.73 1.48
C LEU A 120 11.56 -10.25 2.79
N MET A 121 10.29 -9.94 3.03
CA MET A 121 9.54 -10.25 4.25
C MET A 121 8.56 -11.41 4.06
N GLY A 122 8.57 -12.08 2.89
CA GLY A 122 7.58 -13.09 2.51
C GLY A 122 7.52 -14.36 3.38
N ASN A 123 8.42 -14.52 4.35
CA ASN A 123 8.39 -15.60 5.33
C ASN A 123 7.63 -15.21 6.62
N ILE A 124 7.13 -13.97 6.72
CA ILE A 124 6.34 -13.51 7.85
C ILE A 124 4.85 -13.74 7.53
N PRO A 125 4.10 -14.48 8.38
CA PRO A 125 2.67 -14.71 8.19
C PRO A 125 1.87 -13.41 8.10
N ILE A 126 0.95 -13.34 7.13
CA ILE A 126 0.12 -12.14 6.89
C ILE A 126 -1.35 -12.44 6.59
N GLU A 127 -1.66 -13.69 6.23
CA GLU A 127 -3.05 -14.11 6.06
C GLU A 127 -3.68 -14.31 7.44
N ALA A 128 -4.91 -13.82 7.61
CA ALA A 128 -5.59 -13.83 8.92
C ALA A 128 -5.68 -15.26 9.48
N ASP A 129 -6.09 -16.23 8.66
CA ASP A 129 -6.23 -17.63 9.06
C ASP A 129 -4.89 -18.22 9.54
N GLU A 130 -3.78 -17.91 8.85
CA GLU A 130 -2.43 -18.38 9.23
C GLU A 130 -1.98 -17.78 10.56
N ILE A 131 -2.26 -16.49 10.78
CA ILE A 131 -1.97 -15.81 12.05
C ILE A 131 -2.80 -16.43 13.18
N GLU A 132 -4.10 -16.65 12.96
CA GLU A 132 -4.99 -17.27 13.95
C GLU A 132 -4.53 -18.68 14.30
N ASP A 133 -4.15 -19.50 13.32
CA ASP A 133 -3.64 -20.85 13.55
C ASP A 133 -2.36 -20.83 14.41
N ILE A 134 -1.41 -19.94 14.13
CA ILE A 134 -0.16 -19.80 14.90
C ILE A 134 -0.43 -19.35 16.34
N MET A 135 -1.36 -18.41 16.53
CA MET A 135 -1.69 -17.88 17.86
C MET A 135 -2.44 -18.89 18.74
N ASN A 136 -3.12 -19.86 18.14
CA ASN A 136 -3.88 -20.90 18.85
C ASN A 136 -3.09 -22.20 19.09
N ALA A 137 -1.83 -22.26 18.66
CA ALA A 137 -0.95 -23.44 18.78
C ALA A 137 -0.27 -23.60 20.15
#